data_AF-A0A1F6N994-F1
#
_entry.id   AF-A0A1F6N994-F1
#
_cell.length_a   1.000
_cell.length_b   1.000
_cell.length_c   1.000
_cell.angle_alpha   90.00
_cell.angle_beta   90.00
_cell.angle_gamma   90.00
#
_symmetry.space_group_name_H-M   'P 1'
#
loop_
_entity.id
_entity.type
_entity.pdbx_description
1 polymer ?
#
loop_
_entity_poly.entity_id
_entity_poly.type
_entity_poly.pdbx_seq_one_letter_code
_entity_poly.pdbx_strand_id
1 'polypeptide(L)'
;MLDKTDIAVMKITAISQRGRKRDFFDLYWCAINIEPLKNTIKRLKTQYPGIAHNYHHILKSLVYFDDAESDPEPEIYFEVNWKEVKKFYIKEVPIITNEIMR
;
A
#
# COMPACT_ATOMS: atom_id res chain seq x y z
N MET A 1 -14.19 16.95 2.41
CA MET A 1 -14.39 15.49 2.47
C MET A 1 -13.27 14.87 1.67
N LEU A 2 -12.53 13.91 2.24
CA LEU A 2 -11.43 13.25 1.51
C LEU A 2 -12.00 12.32 0.43
N ASP A 3 -11.38 12.31 -0.75
CA ASP A 3 -11.73 11.35 -1.79
C ASP A 3 -11.28 9.94 -1.36
N LYS A 4 -11.95 8.90 -1.86
CA LYS A 4 -11.54 7.50 -1.62
C LYS A 4 -10.12 7.23 -2.12
N THR A 5 -9.69 7.91 -3.18
CA THR A 5 -8.32 7.86 -3.68
C THR A 5 -7.31 8.50 -2.73
N ASP A 6 -7.67 9.60 -2.04
CA ASP A 6 -6.81 10.22 -1.02
C ASP A 6 -6.60 9.27 0.16
N ILE A 7 -7.66 8.56 0.58
CA ILE A 7 -7.58 7.53 1.63
C ILE A 7 -6.60 6.43 1.22
N ALA A 8 -6.63 5.98 -0.03
CA ALA A 8 -5.69 4.97 -0.52
C ALA A 8 -4.24 5.46 -0.46
N VAL A 9 -3.97 6.72 -0.83
CA VAL A 9 -2.63 7.32 -0.71
C VAL A 9 -2.18 7.40 0.75
N MET A 10 -3.07 7.81 1.66
CA MET A 10 -2.79 7.84 3.11
C MET A 10 -2.38 6.46 3.65
N LYS A 11 -2.96 5.37 3.12
CA LYS A 11 -2.58 4.01 3.53
C LYS A 11 -1.17 3.63 3.12
N ILE A 12 -0.69 4.08 1.95
CA ILE A 12 0.71 3.87 1.56
C ILE A 12 1.65 4.57 2.56
N THR A 13 1.36 5.82 2.92
CA THR A 13 2.16 6.56 3.90
C THR A 13 2.12 5.88 5.26
N ALA A 14 0.95 5.42 5.72
CA ALA A 14 0.81 4.68 6.97
C ALA A 14 1.66 3.41 6.99
N ILE A 15 1.63 2.60 5.93
CA ILE A 15 2.48 1.40 5.83
C ILE A 15 3.97 1.78 5.93
N SER A 16 4.41 2.82 5.23
CA SER A 16 5.82 3.26 5.28
C SER A 16 6.31 3.76 6.64
N GLN A 17 5.38 4.12 7.54
CA GLN A 17 5.69 4.68 8.85
C GLN A 17 5.55 3.65 9.99
N ARG A 18 4.56 2.76 9.91
CA ARG A 18 4.20 1.85 11.02
C ARG A 18 3.93 0.40 10.63
N GLY A 19 3.81 0.09 9.33
CA GLY A 19 3.68 -1.29 8.85
C GLY A 19 2.54 -2.12 9.46
N ARG A 20 1.38 -1.54 9.79
CA ARG A 20 0.29 -2.30 10.46
C ARG A 20 -0.46 -3.22 9.49
N LYS A 21 -0.79 -4.43 9.91
CA LYS A 21 -1.52 -5.43 9.10
C LYS A 21 -2.81 -4.86 8.51
N ARG A 22 -3.60 -4.15 9.32
CA ARG A 22 -4.85 -3.50 8.86
C ARG A 22 -4.61 -2.54 7.67
N ASP A 23 -3.53 -1.78 7.66
CA ASP A 23 -3.29 -0.82 6.58
C ASP A 23 -2.97 -1.54 5.26
N PHE A 24 -2.33 -2.71 5.29
CA PHE A 24 -2.13 -3.54 4.11
C PHE A 24 -3.45 -4.08 3.54
N PHE A 25 -4.39 -4.52 4.40
CA PHE A 25 -5.71 -4.95 3.96
C PHE A 25 -6.53 -3.78 3.38
N ASP A 26 -6.51 -2.62 4.03
CA ASP A 26 -7.22 -1.44 3.57
C ASP A 26 -6.69 -0.97 2.20
N LEU A 27 -5.36 -0.91 2.03
CA LEU A 27 -4.75 -0.54 0.75
C LEU A 27 -4.99 -1.61 -0.33
N TYR A 28 -4.98 -2.90 0.02
CA TYR A 28 -5.34 -3.97 -0.89
C TYR A 28 -6.77 -3.79 -1.39
N TRP A 29 -7.72 -3.54 -0.48
CA TRP A 29 -9.10 -3.30 -0.85
C TRP A 29 -9.25 -2.09 -1.77
N CYS A 30 -8.54 -1.00 -1.47
CA CYS A 30 -8.52 0.19 -2.34
C CYS A 30 -7.96 -0.13 -3.73
N ALA A 31 -6.89 -0.92 -3.80
CA ALA A 31 -6.25 -1.30 -5.06
C ALA A 31 -7.16 -2.12 -5.98
N ILE A 32 -8.05 -2.92 -5.40
CA ILE A 32 -9.01 -3.76 -6.14
C ILE A 32 -10.30 -3.00 -6.48
N ASN A 33 -10.78 -2.12 -5.61
CA ASN A 33 -12.13 -1.55 -5.71
C ASN A 33 -12.19 -0.05 -6.07
N ILE A 34 -11.10 0.69 -5.88
CA ILE A 34 -11.07 2.14 -6.09
C ILE A 34 -10.17 2.49 -7.27
N GLU A 35 -8.89 2.17 -7.17
CA GLU A 35 -7.90 2.53 -8.17
C GLU A 35 -6.70 1.58 -8.11
N PRO A 36 -6.16 1.08 -9.24
CA PRO A 36 -5.00 0.20 -9.23
C PRO A 36 -3.84 0.75 -8.39
N LEU A 37 -3.14 -0.14 -7.67
CA LEU A 37 -2.04 0.22 -6.77
C LEU A 37 -1.00 1.13 -7.45
N LYS A 38 -0.70 0.87 -8.74
CA LYS A 38 0.20 1.71 -9.54
C LYS A 38 -0.20 3.18 -9.57
N ASN A 39 -1.47 3.45 -9.82
CA ASN A 39 -1.96 4.83 -9.93
C ASN A 39 -2.00 5.50 -8.55
N THR A 40 -2.37 4.74 -7.51
CA THR A 40 -2.30 5.22 -6.12
C THR A 40 -0.85 5.60 -5.74
N ILE A 41 0.13 4.77 -6.10
CA ILE A 41 1.56 5.05 -5.90
C ILE A 41 2.01 6.27 -6.73
N LYS A 42 1.47 6.51 -7.93
CA LYS A 42 1.80 7.70 -8.73
C LYS A 42 1.26 8.99 -8.10
N ARG A 43 0.11 8.93 -7.41
CA ARG A 43 -0.48 10.08 -6.69
C ARG A 43 0.37 10.57 -5.52
N LEU A 44 1.25 9.73 -4.95
CA LEU A 44 2.18 10.16 -3.90
C LEU A 44 3.04 11.36 -4.31
N LYS A 45 3.52 11.42 -5.57
CA LYS A 45 4.30 12.57 -6.07
C LYS A 45 3.52 13.88 -6.00
N THR A 46 2.22 13.84 -6.33
CA THR A 46 1.40 15.05 -6.43
C THR A 46 0.83 15.47 -5.08
N GLN A 47 0.44 14.52 -4.23
CA GLN A 47 -0.18 14.81 -2.93
C GLN A 47 0.85 15.01 -1.81
N TYR A 48 2.00 14.32 -1.88
CA TYR A 48 3.04 14.35 -0.86
C TYR A 48 4.45 14.53 -1.48
N PRO A 49 4.72 15.67 -2.15
CA PRO A 49 5.98 15.89 -2.86
C PRO A 49 7.22 15.79 -1.96
N GLY A 50 7.12 16.16 -0.68
CA GLY A 50 8.23 16.01 0.29
C GLY A 50 8.54 14.55 0.66
N ILE A 51 7.56 13.65 0.55
CA ILE A 51 7.71 12.21 0.83
C ILE A 51 8.21 11.47 -0.41
N ALA A 52 8.03 12.03 -1.62
CA ALA A 52 8.48 11.43 -2.87
C ALA A 52 9.99 11.14 -2.89
N HIS A 53 10.84 11.91 -2.22
CA HIS A 53 12.27 11.58 -2.12
C HIS A 53 12.54 10.20 -1.48
N ASN A 54 11.57 9.66 -0.72
CA ASN A 54 11.61 8.35 -0.10
C ASN A 54 10.86 7.26 -0.90
N TYR A 55 10.63 7.42 -2.21
CA TYR A 55 9.97 6.39 -3.05
C TYR A 55 10.55 4.99 -2.84
N HIS A 56 11.87 4.88 -2.74
CA HIS A 56 12.53 3.60 -2.51
C HIS A 56 12.15 2.97 -1.16
N HIS A 57 12.16 3.76 -0.08
CA HIS A 57 11.73 3.32 1.24
C HIS A 57 10.26 2.91 1.24
N ILE A 58 9.38 3.72 0.66
CA ILE A 58 7.93 3.44 0.60
C ILE A 58 7.66 2.13 -0.15
N LEU A 59 8.23 1.98 -1.34
CA LEU A 59 8.03 0.78 -2.15
C LEU A 59 8.56 -0.46 -1.44
N LYS A 60 9.70 -0.34 -0.73
CA LYS A 60 10.23 -1.42 0.11
C LYS A 60 9.29 -1.75 1.27
N SER A 61 8.73 -0.76 1.95
CA SER A 61 7.77 -0.98 3.04
C SER A 61 6.51 -1.72 2.58
N LEU A 62 6.06 -1.52 1.33
CA LEU A 62 4.90 -2.25 0.79
C LEU A 62 5.12 -3.76 0.64
N VAL A 63 6.37 -4.23 0.68
CA VAL A 63 6.74 -5.66 0.64
C VAL A 63 7.46 -6.13 1.91
N TYR A 64 7.49 -5.29 2.96
CA TYR A 64 8.08 -5.61 4.25
C TYR A 64 6.97 -5.89 5.26
N PHE A 65 6.81 -7.17 5.62
CA PHE A 65 5.66 -7.63 6.41
C PHE A 65 5.99 -7.91 7.88
N ASP A 66 7.27 -7.93 8.27
CA ASP A 66 7.69 -8.35 9.61
C ASP A 66 7.01 -7.54 10.71
N ASP A 67 6.86 -6.22 10.52
CA ASP A 67 6.16 -5.33 11.45
C ASP A 67 4.67 -5.70 11.62
N ALA A 68 4.06 -6.28 10.58
CA ALA A 68 2.66 -6.67 10.55
C ALA A 68 2.42 -8.10 11.03
N GLU A 69 3.41 -9.00 11.05
CA GLU A 69 3.18 -10.42 11.34
C GLU A 69 2.58 -10.64 12.74
N SER A 70 3.00 -9.84 13.72
CA SER A 70 2.51 -9.92 15.11
C SER A 70 1.18 -9.19 15.36
N ASP A 71 0.69 -8.40 14.40
CA ASP A 71 -0.60 -7.71 14.55
C ASP A 71 -1.76 -8.73 14.51
N PRO A 72 -2.84 -8.48 15.27
CA PRO A 72 -4.05 -9.29 15.17
C PRO A 72 -4.64 -9.22 13.76
N GLU A 73 -5.35 -10.28 13.34
CA GLU A 73 -6.11 -10.25 12.09
C GLU A 73 -7.19 -9.16 12.15
N PRO A 74 -7.26 -8.26 11.16
CA PRO A 74 -8.25 -7.19 11.16
C PRO A 74 -9.66 -7.74 10.86
N GLU A 75 -10.67 -7.09 11.42
CA GLU A 75 -12.05 -7.30 10.97
C GLU A 75 -12.21 -6.73 9.55
N ILE A 76 -12.54 -7.61 8.61
CA ILE A 76 -12.76 -7.28 7.20
C ILE A 76 -14.13 -7.80 6.76
N TYR A 77 -14.73 -7.11 5.80
CA TYR A 77 -16.06 -7.45 5.25
C TYR A 77 -15.98 -7.97 3.81
N PHE A 78 -14.85 -8.57 3.44
CA PHE A 78 -14.58 -9.14 2.12
C PHE A 78 -13.71 -10.38 2.26
N GLU A 79 -13.78 -11.28 1.26
CA GLU A 79 -13.11 -12.58 1.31
C GLU A 79 -11.65 -12.48 0.85
N VAL A 80 -10.74 -12.35 1.82
CA VAL A 80 -9.29 -12.47 1.59
C VAL A 80 -8.60 -12.83 2.90
N ASN A 81 -7.50 -13.57 2.85
CA ASN A 81 -6.63 -13.79 4.01
C ASN A 81 -5.28 -13.06 3.88
N TRP A 82 -4.54 -13.01 4.99
CA TRP A 82 -3.25 -12.32 5.04
C TRP A 82 -2.24 -12.84 3.99
N LYS A 83 -2.25 -14.14 3.70
CA LYS A 83 -1.35 -14.75 2.71
C LYS A 83 -1.65 -14.24 1.29
N GLU A 84 -2.91 -14.04 0.95
CA GLU A 84 -3.33 -13.50 -0.35
C GLU A 84 -2.98 -12.02 -0.48
N VAL A 85 -3.17 -11.24 0.58
CA VAL A 85 -2.76 -9.84 0.63
C VAL A 85 -1.25 -9.72 0.40
N LYS A 86 -0.41 -10.52 1.10
CA LYS A 86 1.04 -10.53 0.87
C LYS A 86 1.41 -10.90 -0.56
N LYS A 87 0.78 -11.95 -1.11
CA LYS A 87 0.99 -12.37 -2.51
C LYS A 87 0.70 -11.25 -3.51
N PHE A 88 -0.36 -10.48 -3.27
CA PHE A 88 -0.68 -9.32 -4.10
C PHE A 88 0.47 -8.30 -4.13
N TYR A 89 0.96 -7.87 -2.97
CA TYR A 89 2.06 -6.89 -2.92
C TYR A 89 3.36 -7.43 -3.50
N ILE A 90 3.73 -8.68 -3.18
CA ILE A 90 4.94 -9.34 -3.71
C ILE A 90 4.91 -9.41 -5.24
N LYS A 91 3.72 -9.58 -5.84
CA LYS A 91 3.55 -9.62 -7.29
C LYS A 91 3.58 -8.22 -7.91
N GLU A 92 2.77 -7.30 -7.39
CA GLU A 92 2.53 -6.00 -8.05
C GLU A 92 3.67 -5.00 -7.82
N VAL A 93 4.22 -4.94 -6.59
CA VAL A 93 5.18 -3.88 -6.22
C VAL A 93 6.48 -3.93 -7.04
N PRO A 94 7.11 -5.09 -7.33
CA PRO A 94 8.30 -5.13 -8.16
C PRO A 94 8.05 -4.65 -9.60
N ILE A 95 6.90 -5.00 -10.18
CA ILE A 95 6.49 -4.56 -11.53
C ILE A 95 6.33 -3.04 -11.54
N ILE A 96 5.60 -2.50 -10.57
CA ILE A 96 5.35 -1.07 -10.44
C ILE A 96 6.66 -0.31 -10.19
N THR A 97 7.54 -0.85 -9.36
CA THR A 97 8.85 -0.24 -9.06
C THR A 97 9.67 -0.07 -10.34
N ASN A 98 9.73 -1.10 -11.18
CA ASN A 98 10.43 -1.04 -12.47
C ASN A 98 9.80 -0.04 -13.45
N GLU A 99 8.48 0.14 -13.43
CA GLU A 99 7.80 1.11 -14.28
C GLU A 99 7.99 2.56 -13.82
N ILE A 100 8.15 2.81 -12.52
CA ILE A 100 8.20 4.16 -11.94
C ILE A 100 9.64 4.67 -11.77
N MET A 101 10.62 3.77 -11.59
CA MET A 101 12.03 4.11 -11.36
C MET A 101 12.91 4.06 -12.61
N ARG A 102 12.37 3.69 -13.77
CA ARG A 102 13.03 3.91 -15.06
C ARG A 102 12.84 5.35 -15.52
#